data_AF-A0AAQ3UGN6-F1
#
_entry.id   AF-A0AAQ3UGN6-F1
#
_cell.length_a   1.000
_cell.length_b   1.000
_cell.length_c   1.000
_cell.angle_alpha   90.00
_cell.angle_beta   90.00
_cell.angle_gamma   90.00
#
_symmetry.space_group_name_H-M   'P 1'
#
loop_
_entity.id
_entity.type
_entity.pdbx_description
1 polymer ?
#
loop_
_entity_poly.entity_id
_entity_poly.type
_entity_poly.pdbx_seq_one_letter_code
_entity_poly.pdbx_strand_id
1 'polypeptide(L)'
;MHPEWLANPVLVLKNKKDWRMCVDYTDLNKHCPKDPFGLPYIDQVVDSTAGCALLSFLDCYSGYHQISLATEDQEKTAFITPFGAYCNTSITQEQHTKGQFKLASPITRAHIDDVVIKTKNEEDFIDDLCQVSDSLRKFWWKLNPTKCVFGVPTGQLLSFVISNREIKANPQKIKAILRMHPPRSQKDAQRLTGCMAALSRFISRLRECGMPFYMLLKKVDRFQWTAEAQEALDALKKFLTSPPHTQVS
;
A
#
# COMPACT_ATOMS: atom_id res chain seq x y z
N MET A 1 37.13 4.85 -7.57
CA MET A 1 36.66 4.46 -6.23
C MET A 1 35.73 3.27 -6.39
N HIS A 2 35.91 2.23 -5.58
CA HIS A 2 34.94 1.14 -5.50
C HIS A 2 33.88 1.54 -4.46
N PRO A 3 32.58 1.44 -4.77
CA PRO A 3 31.55 1.79 -3.81
C PRO A 3 31.56 0.79 -2.65
N GLU A 4 31.37 1.30 -1.43
CA GLU A 4 31.32 0.48 -0.21
C GLU A 4 30.09 -0.44 -0.21
N TRP A 5 29.00 0.01 -0.83
CA TRP A 5 27.77 -0.75 -1.04
C TRP A 5 27.60 -1.05 -2.53
N LEU A 6 27.14 -2.25 -2.86
CA LEU A 6 26.81 -2.59 -4.25
C LEU A 6 25.65 -3.57 -4.30
N ALA A 7 24.58 -3.16 -4.96
CA ALA A 7 23.39 -3.97 -5.17
C ALA A 7 23.24 -4.43 -6.63
N ASN A 8 22.43 -5.48 -6.83
CA ASN A 8 22.11 -6.00 -8.15
C ASN A 8 20.70 -5.57 -8.58
N PRO A 9 20.53 -5.00 -9.78
CA PRO A 9 19.21 -4.74 -10.34
C PRO A 9 18.59 -6.03 -10.90
N VAL A 10 17.27 -6.16 -10.73
CA VAL A 10 16.44 -7.23 -11.25
C VAL A 10 15.33 -6.62 -12.10
N LEU A 11 15.13 -7.15 -13.30
CA LEU A 11 14.02 -6.73 -14.16
C LEU A 11 12.77 -7.54 -13.85
N VAL A 12 11.70 -6.85 -13.51
CA VAL A 12 10.40 -7.42 -13.15
C VAL A 12 9.33 -6.91 -14.11
N LEU A 13 8.53 -7.81 -14.67
CA LEU A 13 7.35 -7.42 -15.45
C LEU A 13 6.25 -6.95 -14.50
N LYS A 14 5.91 -5.65 -14.55
CA LYS A 14 4.80 -5.11 -13.74
C LYS A 14 3.46 -5.60 -14.26
N ASN A 15 3.31 -5.63 -15.58
CA ASN A 15 2.16 -6.08 -16.36
C ASN A 15 2.69 -6.77 -17.64
N LYS A 16 1.80 -7.34 -18.48
CA LYS A 16 2.18 -7.95 -19.78
C LYS A 16 2.87 -7.01 -20.79
N LYS A 17 3.09 -5.73 -20.45
CA LYS A 17 3.58 -4.70 -21.38
C LYS A 17 4.67 -3.78 -20.82
N ASP A 18 5.04 -3.89 -19.55
CA ASP A 18 5.92 -2.91 -18.93
C ASP A 18 6.93 -3.54 -17.96
N TRP A 19 8.20 -3.20 -18.13
CA TRP A 19 9.32 -3.69 -17.34
C TRP A 19 9.69 -2.68 -16.27
N ARG A 20 10.05 -3.18 -15.10
CA ARG A 20 10.54 -2.38 -13.98
C ARG A 20 11.89 -2.91 -13.54
N MET A 21 12.85 -2.00 -13.40
CA MET A 21 14.08 -2.30 -12.69
C MET A 21 13.81 -2.17 -11.19
N CYS A 22 14.09 -3.23 -10.45
CA CYS A 22 14.05 -3.28 -8.99
C CYS A 22 15.46 -3.58 -8.50
N VAL A 23 16.03 -2.70 -7.68
CA VAL A 23 17.36 -2.91 -7.11
C VAL A 23 17.22 -3.68 -5.79
N ASP A 24 17.95 -4.78 -5.65
CA ASP A 24 17.90 -5.60 -4.42
C ASP A 24 18.69 -4.93 -3.29
N TYR A 25 18.02 -4.06 -2.55
CA TYR A 25 18.56 -3.42 -1.34
C TYR A 25 18.39 -4.25 -0.07
N THR A 26 18.15 -5.57 -0.15
CA THR A 26 17.89 -6.41 1.03
C THR A 26 18.96 -6.25 2.11
N ASP A 27 20.24 -6.22 1.74
CA ASP A 27 21.32 -6.07 2.72
C ASP A 27 21.48 -4.64 3.21
N LEU A 28 21.37 -3.65 2.34
CA LEU A 28 21.35 -2.24 2.74
C LEU A 28 20.24 -1.97 3.76
N ASN A 29 19.03 -2.44 3.48
CA ASN A 29 17.85 -2.27 4.32
C ASN A 29 17.98 -2.91 5.71
N LYS A 30 18.77 -3.99 5.87
CA LYS A 30 19.06 -4.60 7.18
C LYS A 30 19.90 -3.68 8.07
N HIS A 31 20.73 -2.83 7.46
CA HIS A 31 21.65 -1.93 8.16
C HIS A 31 21.07 -0.53 8.32
N CYS A 32 20.00 -0.20 7.60
CA CYS A 32 19.26 1.04 7.80
C CYS A 32 18.52 1.04 9.16
N PRO A 33 18.53 2.17 9.90
CA PRO A 33 17.67 2.32 11.06
C PRO A 33 16.21 2.17 10.64
N LYS A 34 15.40 1.55 11.51
CA LYS A 34 13.97 1.39 11.25
C LYS A 34 13.28 2.75 11.36
N ASP A 35 12.50 3.08 10.34
CA ASP A 35 11.67 4.28 10.34
C ASP A 35 10.67 4.24 11.52
N PRO A 36 10.69 5.23 12.44
CA PRO A 36 9.70 5.32 13.52
C PRO A 36 8.32 5.73 12.99
N PHE A 37 8.24 6.33 11.80
CA PHE A 37 7.00 6.72 11.15
C PHE A 37 6.44 5.53 10.37
N GLY A 38 5.74 4.64 11.07
CA GLY A 38 4.95 3.61 10.42
C GLY A 38 3.92 4.23 9.46
N LEU A 39 3.52 3.48 8.42
CA LEU A 39 2.37 3.86 7.59
C LEU A 39 1.21 4.30 8.49
N PRO A 40 0.54 5.44 8.20
CA PRO A 40 -0.55 5.89 9.03
C PRO A 40 -1.57 4.76 9.05
N TYR A 41 -1.90 4.30 10.25
CA TYR A 41 -2.77 3.16 10.41
C TYR A 41 -4.08 3.47 9.68
N ILE A 42 -4.51 2.58 8.78
CA ILE A 42 -5.67 2.84 7.92
C ILE A 42 -6.90 3.25 8.75
N ASP A 43 -7.01 2.72 9.96
CA ASP A 43 -8.11 3.06 10.87
C ASP A 43 -8.06 4.54 11.25
N GLN A 44 -6.88 5.14 11.44
CA GLN A 44 -6.80 6.59 11.64
C GLN A 44 -7.28 7.34 10.39
N VAL A 45 -6.84 6.91 9.19
CA VAL A 45 -7.25 7.47 7.88
C VAL A 45 -8.76 7.56 7.80
N VAL A 46 -9.38 6.41 7.97
CA VAL A 46 -10.80 6.15 8.06
C VAL A 46 -11.52 7.01 9.09
N ASP A 47 -11.10 6.99 10.36
CA ASP A 47 -11.86 7.63 11.44
C ASP A 47 -11.95 9.14 11.22
N SER A 48 -10.94 9.70 10.54
CA SER A 48 -10.92 11.11 10.21
C SER A 48 -11.74 11.52 8.97
N THR A 49 -12.17 10.53 8.16
CA THR A 49 -13.01 10.74 6.97
C THR A 49 -14.49 10.68 7.30
N ALA A 50 -14.84 10.11 8.45
CA ALA A 50 -16.21 10.10 8.96
C ALA A 50 -16.76 11.52 9.06
N GLY A 51 -17.98 11.73 8.55
CA GLY A 51 -18.64 13.03 8.58
C GLY A 51 -18.12 14.07 7.59
N CYS A 52 -17.21 13.69 6.68
CA CYS A 52 -16.81 14.56 5.56
C CYS A 52 -17.77 14.39 4.38
N ALA A 53 -18.30 15.48 3.83
CA ALA A 53 -19.18 15.44 2.67
C ALA A 53 -18.45 14.92 1.41
N LEU A 54 -17.23 15.39 1.18
CA LEU A 54 -16.46 15.12 -0.03
C LEU A 54 -15.04 14.64 0.28
N LEU A 55 -14.56 13.70 -0.52
CA LEU A 55 -13.20 13.16 -0.48
C LEU A 55 -12.53 13.37 -1.82
N SER A 56 -11.24 13.72 -1.79
CA SER A 56 -10.37 13.67 -2.98
C SER A 56 -9.19 12.75 -2.72
N PHE A 57 -8.89 11.90 -3.70
CA PHE A 57 -7.81 10.91 -3.68
C PHE A 57 -6.81 11.28 -4.75
N LEU A 58 -5.61 11.67 -4.35
CA LEU A 58 -4.56 12.13 -5.27
C LEU A 58 -3.42 11.13 -5.31
N ASP A 59 -3.01 10.73 -6.52
CA ASP A 59 -1.83 9.89 -6.76
C ASP A 59 -0.66 10.82 -7.07
N CYS A 60 0.39 10.79 -6.25
CA CYS A 60 1.65 11.48 -6.54
C CYS A 60 2.38 10.72 -7.65
N TYR A 61 2.78 11.44 -8.70
CA TYR A 61 3.45 10.83 -9.85
C TYR A 61 4.83 10.29 -9.45
N SER A 62 4.98 8.96 -9.38
CA SER A 62 6.24 8.34 -8.94
C SER A 62 6.74 8.92 -7.62
N GLY A 63 5.90 8.94 -6.59
CA GLY A 63 6.10 9.75 -5.38
C GLY A 63 7.47 9.57 -4.72
N TYR A 64 7.97 8.34 -4.62
CA TYR A 64 9.32 8.07 -4.10
C TYR A 64 10.42 8.83 -4.85
N HIS A 65 10.34 8.89 -6.18
CA HIS A 65 11.36 9.53 -7.02
C HIS A 65 11.35 11.06 -6.91
N GLN A 66 10.27 11.64 -6.36
CA GLN A 66 10.18 13.08 -6.09
C GLN A 66 10.88 13.49 -4.80
N ILE A 67 11.25 12.52 -3.94
CA ILE A 67 11.99 12.76 -2.70
C ILE A 67 13.48 12.55 -2.98
N SER A 68 14.26 13.64 -2.93
CA SER A 68 15.72 13.57 -3.08
C SER A 68 16.36 12.82 -1.92
N LEU A 69 17.35 11.98 -2.23
CA LEU A 69 18.24 11.39 -1.24
C LEU A 69 19.27 12.45 -0.79
N ALA A 70 19.60 12.42 0.51
CA ALA A 70 20.73 13.18 1.02
C ALA A 70 22.00 12.78 0.27
N THR A 71 22.84 13.76 -0.10
CA THR A 71 24.03 13.52 -0.94
C THR A 71 24.96 12.46 -0.34
N GLU A 72 25.10 12.44 0.99
CA GLU A 72 25.89 11.45 1.74
C GLU A 72 25.33 10.02 1.72
N ASP A 73 24.04 9.85 1.39
CA ASP A 73 23.38 8.54 1.32
C ASP A 73 23.29 8.01 -0.11
N GLN A 74 23.52 8.83 -1.13
CA GLN A 74 23.39 8.42 -2.53
C GLN A 74 24.34 7.27 -2.87
N GLU A 75 25.62 7.34 -2.46
CA GLU A 75 26.60 6.29 -2.75
C GLU A 75 26.24 4.93 -2.11
N LYS A 76 25.50 4.93 -1.00
CA LYS A 76 25.01 3.70 -0.34
C LYS A 76 23.97 2.96 -1.18
N THR A 77 23.37 3.65 -2.15
CA THR A 77 22.40 3.10 -3.10
C THR A 77 23.04 2.68 -4.42
N ALA A 78 24.36 2.47 -4.44
CA ALA A 78 25.03 2.07 -5.65
C ALA A 78 24.58 0.68 -6.13
N PHE A 79 24.40 0.54 -7.44
CA PHE A 79 24.07 -0.71 -8.11
C PHE A 79 24.88 -0.87 -9.40
N ILE A 80 25.14 -2.12 -9.79
CA ILE A 80 25.94 -2.45 -10.96
C ILE A 80 25.06 -2.82 -12.16
N THR A 81 25.44 -2.32 -13.33
CA THR A 81 24.90 -2.75 -14.62
C THR A 81 26.04 -3.19 -15.54
N PRO A 82 25.76 -3.85 -16.68
CA PRO A 82 26.78 -4.13 -17.69
C PRO A 82 27.51 -2.89 -18.22
N PHE A 83 26.97 -1.69 -18.00
CA PHE A 83 27.51 -0.42 -18.51
C PHE A 83 28.24 0.41 -17.44
N GLY A 84 28.23 -0.03 -16.18
CA GLY A 84 28.88 0.68 -15.09
C GLY A 84 28.07 0.67 -13.79
N ALA A 85 28.66 1.26 -12.76
CA ALA A 85 28.03 1.47 -11.47
C ALA A 85 27.29 2.81 -11.45
N TYR A 86 26.07 2.79 -10.93
CA TYR A 86 25.19 3.95 -10.81
C TYR A 86 24.67 4.02 -9.38
N CYS A 87 24.24 5.20 -8.93
CA CYS A 87 23.57 5.37 -7.65
C CYS A 87 22.28 6.19 -7.83
N ASN A 88 21.34 6.03 -6.90
CA ASN A 88 20.10 6.80 -6.91
C ASN A 88 20.33 8.20 -6.32
N THR A 89 19.72 9.21 -6.94
CA THR A 89 19.66 10.58 -6.42
C THR A 89 18.36 10.87 -5.66
N SER A 90 17.39 9.96 -5.78
CA SER A 90 16.07 10.03 -5.15
C SER A 90 15.74 8.69 -4.49
N ILE A 91 14.82 8.72 -3.53
CA ILE A 91 14.40 7.50 -2.83
C ILE A 91 13.73 6.56 -3.84
N THR A 92 13.92 5.26 -3.68
CA THR A 92 13.19 4.25 -4.45
C THR A 92 12.31 3.39 -3.55
N GLN A 93 11.30 2.76 -4.15
CA GLN A 93 10.31 1.95 -3.44
C GLN A 93 10.95 0.75 -2.71
N GLU A 94 12.11 0.29 -3.18
CA GLU A 94 12.87 -0.84 -2.62
C GLU A 94 13.60 -0.50 -1.32
N GLN A 95 13.70 0.80 -0.97
CA GLN A 95 14.29 1.24 0.27
C GLN A 95 13.25 1.23 1.39
N HIS A 96 13.63 0.76 2.58
CA HIS A 96 12.73 0.61 3.73
C HIS A 96 12.30 1.94 4.40
N THR A 97 12.46 3.07 3.73
CA THR A 97 11.99 4.36 4.21
C THR A 97 10.48 4.47 3.96
N LYS A 98 9.68 4.22 4.99
CA LYS A 98 8.22 4.39 4.95
C LYS A 98 7.88 5.82 5.38
N GLY A 99 8.47 6.79 4.70
CA GLY A 99 8.27 8.19 5.06
C GLY A 99 6.80 8.58 4.97
N GLN A 100 6.32 9.32 5.97
CA GLN A 100 5.16 10.19 5.77
C GLN A 100 5.71 11.59 5.51
N PHE A 101 5.23 12.27 4.48
CA PHE A 101 5.46 13.70 4.35
C PHE A 101 4.24 14.44 4.88
N LYS A 102 4.47 15.44 5.73
CA LYS A 102 3.40 16.25 6.28
C LYS A 102 3.13 17.40 5.32
N LEU A 103 2.04 17.31 4.57
CA LEU A 103 1.41 18.50 3.99
C LEU A 103 0.98 19.40 5.16
N ALA A 104 1.14 20.71 5.00
CA ALA A 104 0.97 21.68 6.10
C ALA A 104 -0.49 21.87 6.56
N SER A 105 -1.38 20.94 6.24
CA SER A 105 -2.82 21.09 6.41
C SER A 105 -3.47 19.96 7.23
N PRO A 106 -4.25 20.26 8.29
CA PRO A 106 -4.94 19.26 9.12
C PRO A 106 -5.96 18.39 8.36
N ILE A 107 -6.46 18.87 7.22
CA ILE A 107 -7.41 18.14 6.37
C ILE A 107 -6.73 17.11 5.45
N THR A 108 -5.40 17.13 5.37
CA THR A 108 -4.63 16.21 4.53
C THR A 108 -4.08 15.04 5.33
N ARG A 109 -4.14 13.86 4.72
CA ARG A 109 -3.24 12.76 5.07
C ARG A 109 -2.50 12.30 3.83
N ALA A 110 -1.17 12.29 3.90
CA ALA A 110 -0.32 11.93 2.79
C ALA A 110 0.57 10.74 3.17
N HIS A 111 0.51 9.74 2.31
CA HIS A 111 1.58 8.76 2.12
C HIS A 111 2.37 9.18 0.86
N ILE A 112 3.62 8.70 0.71
CA ILE A 112 4.53 9.09 -0.38
C ILE A 112 3.86 9.09 -1.78
N ASP A 113 2.94 8.15 -2.02
CA ASP A 113 2.22 8.03 -3.30
C ASP A 113 0.75 8.45 -3.25
N ASP A 114 0.11 8.49 -2.07
CA ASP A 114 -1.35 8.67 -1.95
C ASP A 114 -1.67 9.81 -0.99
N VAL A 115 -2.37 10.84 -1.47
CA VAL A 115 -2.87 11.95 -0.64
C VAL A 115 -4.39 11.91 -0.58
N VAL A 116 -4.95 12.03 0.62
CA VAL A 116 -6.39 12.16 0.84
C VAL A 116 -6.68 13.56 1.35
N ILE A 117 -7.58 14.25 0.63
CA ILE A 117 -8.18 15.52 1.06
C ILE A 117 -9.60 15.21 1.54
N LYS A 118 -9.95 15.76 2.69
CA LYS A 118 -11.23 15.52 3.33
C LYS A 118 -11.90 16.85 3.59
N THR A 119 -13.05 17.04 2.97
CA THR A 119 -13.82 18.27 3.03
C THR A 119 -15.09 18.01 3.82
N LYS A 120 -15.29 18.77 4.89
CA LYS A 120 -16.45 18.59 5.78
C LYS A 120 -17.76 19.00 5.13
N ASN A 121 -17.81 20.21 4.57
CA ASN A 121 -18.99 20.76 3.90
C ASN A 121 -18.68 20.97 2.42
N GLU A 122 -19.65 20.73 1.54
CA GLU A 122 -19.44 20.88 0.09
C GLU A 122 -18.98 22.29 -0.31
N GLU A 123 -19.39 23.31 0.45
CA GLU A 123 -19.04 24.71 0.26
C GLU A 123 -17.54 24.98 0.45
N ASP A 124 -16.88 24.25 1.36
CA ASP A 124 -15.46 24.41 1.69
C ASP A 124 -14.53 23.73 0.66
N PHE A 125 -15.10 22.96 -0.27
CA PHE A 125 -14.35 22.06 -1.15
C PHE A 125 -13.27 22.75 -1.99
N ILE A 126 -13.62 23.88 -2.59
CA ILE A 126 -12.69 24.62 -3.45
C ILE A 126 -11.56 25.22 -2.62
N ASP A 127 -11.86 25.74 -1.43
CA ASP A 127 -10.87 26.35 -0.54
C ASP A 127 -9.90 25.30 0.01
N ASP A 128 -10.42 24.14 0.40
CA ASP A 128 -9.63 22.97 0.81
C ASP A 128 -8.68 22.53 -0.31
N LEU A 129 -9.18 22.40 -1.55
CA LEU A 129 -8.36 22.04 -2.70
C LEU A 129 -7.28 23.09 -2.99
N CYS A 130 -7.58 24.38 -2.86
CA CYS A 130 -6.60 25.44 -3.07
C CYS A 130 -5.46 25.35 -2.06
N GLN A 131 -5.76 25.19 -0.76
CA GLN A 131 -4.76 25.06 0.29
C GLN A 131 -3.81 23.87 0.06
N VAL A 132 -4.37 22.72 -0.35
CA VAL A 132 -3.56 21.53 -0.63
C VAL A 132 -2.75 21.71 -1.90
N SER A 133 -3.33 22.31 -2.95
CA SER A 133 -2.63 22.63 -4.19
C SER A 133 -1.45 23.58 -3.96
N ASP A 134 -1.61 24.58 -3.10
CA ASP A 134 -0.52 25.49 -2.71
C ASP A 134 0.59 24.77 -1.96
N SER A 135 0.24 23.85 -1.06
CA SER A 135 1.21 23.02 -0.36
C SER A 135 1.99 22.12 -1.33
N LEU A 136 1.29 21.46 -2.27
CA LEU A 136 1.93 20.62 -3.29
C LEU A 136 2.87 21.45 -4.18
N ARG A 137 2.44 22.64 -4.62
CA ARG A 137 3.26 23.57 -5.40
C ARG A 137 4.51 24.03 -4.64
N LYS A 138 4.36 24.40 -3.37
CA LYS A 138 5.47 24.83 -2.51
C LYS A 138 6.59 23.80 -2.42
N PHE A 139 6.22 22.52 -2.37
CA PHE A 139 7.15 21.40 -2.28
C PHE A 139 7.40 20.70 -3.62
N TRP A 140 6.95 21.29 -4.74
CA TRP A 140 7.15 20.78 -6.10
C TRP A 140 6.62 19.36 -6.36
N TRP A 141 5.61 18.94 -5.60
CA TRP A 141 4.95 17.65 -5.80
C TRP A 141 4.09 17.64 -7.06
N LYS A 142 4.33 16.65 -7.91
CA LYS A 142 3.58 16.38 -9.12
C LYS A 142 2.57 15.28 -8.87
N LEU A 143 1.34 15.52 -9.32
CA LEU A 143 0.26 14.54 -9.28
C LEU A 143 0.13 13.81 -10.62
N ASN A 144 -0.46 12.62 -10.59
CA ASN A 144 -0.87 11.89 -11.77
C ASN A 144 -2.34 12.19 -12.10
N PRO A 145 -2.62 13.08 -13.08
CA PRO A 145 -3.98 13.55 -13.34
C PRO A 145 -4.93 12.43 -13.76
N THR A 146 -4.42 11.36 -14.36
CA THR A 146 -5.25 10.22 -14.82
C THR A 146 -5.74 9.32 -13.69
N LYS A 147 -5.15 9.45 -12.50
CA LYS A 147 -5.47 8.64 -11.32
C LYS A 147 -6.02 9.44 -10.16
N CYS A 148 -5.89 10.77 -10.19
CA CYS A 148 -6.51 11.64 -9.21
C CYS A 148 -8.03 11.61 -9.36
N VAL A 149 -8.73 11.60 -8.23
CA VAL A 149 -10.18 11.67 -8.14
C VAL A 149 -10.53 12.80 -7.17
N PHE A 150 -11.46 13.66 -7.55
CA PHE A 150 -11.79 14.87 -6.81
C PHE A 150 -13.28 14.90 -6.44
N GLY A 151 -13.58 15.33 -5.21
CA GLY A 151 -14.93 15.69 -4.79
C GLY A 151 -15.94 14.55 -4.86
N VAL A 152 -15.55 13.33 -4.47
CA VAL A 152 -16.44 12.18 -4.48
C VAL A 152 -16.97 11.88 -3.08
N PRO A 153 -18.25 11.48 -2.93
CA PRO A 153 -18.80 11.07 -1.63
C PRO A 153 -18.28 9.69 -1.19
N THR A 154 -17.69 8.93 -2.11
CA THR A 154 -17.09 7.63 -1.87
C THR A 154 -15.96 7.40 -2.87
N GLY A 155 -14.83 6.86 -2.42
CA GLY A 155 -13.74 6.47 -3.32
C GLY A 155 -12.84 5.39 -2.74
N GLN A 156 -11.93 4.91 -3.57
CA GLN A 156 -11.01 3.84 -3.20
C GLN A 156 -9.70 4.43 -2.72
N LEU A 157 -9.25 4.00 -1.54
CA LEU A 157 -7.92 4.29 -1.02
C LEU A 157 -7.26 3.00 -0.59
N LEU A 158 -6.04 2.75 -1.09
CA LEU A 158 -5.31 1.51 -0.84
C LEU A 158 -6.19 0.28 -1.13
N SER A 159 -6.61 -0.44 -0.08
CA SER A 159 -7.40 -1.68 -0.15
C SER A 159 -8.85 -1.51 0.30
N PHE A 160 -9.32 -0.27 0.46
CA PHE A 160 -10.58 0.07 1.09
C PHE A 160 -11.41 0.97 0.18
N VAL A 161 -12.73 0.81 0.24
CA VAL A 161 -13.68 1.77 -0.31
C VAL A 161 -14.18 2.60 0.87
N ILE A 162 -13.90 3.90 0.84
CA ILE A 162 -14.21 4.84 1.91
C ILE A 162 -15.35 5.72 1.45
N SER A 163 -16.42 5.81 2.25
CA SER A 163 -17.48 6.81 2.09
C SER A 163 -17.55 7.73 3.31
N ASN A 164 -18.38 8.77 3.22
CA ASN A 164 -18.68 9.68 4.32
C ASN A 164 -19.25 9.02 5.60
N ARG A 165 -19.77 7.79 5.50
CA ARG A 165 -20.47 7.07 6.58
C ARG A 165 -19.93 5.67 6.84
N GLU A 166 -19.25 5.06 5.87
CA GLU A 166 -18.94 3.63 5.90
C GLU A 166 -17.59 3.35 5.25
N ILE A 167 -16.94 2.29 5.75
CA ILE A 167 -15.82 1.66 5.06
C ILE A 167 -16.32 0.32 4.55
N LYS A 168 -16.01 0.04 3.29
CA LYS A 168 -16.26 -1.25 2.68
C LYS A 168 -14.94 -1.89 2.28
N ALA A 169 -14.88 -3.19 2.46
CA ALA A 169 -13.80 -4.01 1.90
C ALA A 169 -13.77 -3.82 0.38
N ASN A 170 -12.57 -3.75 -0.20
CA ASN A 170 -12.45 -3.64 -1.66
C ASN A 170 -13.13 -4.86 -2.33
N PRO A 171 -14.18 -4.64 -3.15
CA PRO A 171 -14.93 -5.73 -3.78
C PRO A 171 -14.06 -6.61 -4.68
N GLN A 172 -13.01 -6.07 -5.31
CA GLN A 172 -12.09 -6.83 -6.12
C GLN A 172 -11.26 -7.81 -5.28
N LYS A 173 -10.81 -7.41 -4.08
CA LYS A 173 -10.08 -8.29 -3.17
C LYS A 173 -10.97 -9.39 -2.61
N ILE A 174 -12.21 -9.05 -2.25
CA ILE A 174 -13.22 -10.04 -1.85
C ILE A 174 -13.43 -11.04 -2.99
N LYS A 175 -13.70 -10.54 -4.21
CA LYS A 175 -13.92 -11.37 -5.40
C LYS A 175 -12.72 -12.26 -5.72
N ALA A 176 -11.50 -11.79 -5.50
CA ALA A 176 -10.29 -12.58 -5.68
C ALA A 176 -10.24 -13.77 -4.70
N ILE A 177 -10.60 -13.58 -3.43
CA ILE A 177 -10.68 -14.67 -2.44
C ILE A 177 -11.82 -15.64 -2.80
N LEU A 178 -13.00 -15.13 -3.18
CA LEU A 178 -14.14 -15.97 -3.55
C LEU A 178 -13.83 -16.88 -4.74
N ARG A 179 -13.10 -16.37 -5.74
CA ARG A 179 -12.67 -17.11 -6.93
C ARG A 179 -11.44 -17.98 -6.70
N MET A 180 -10.77 -17.86 -5.56
CA MET A 180 -9.53 -18.60 -5.31
C MET A 180 -9.84 -20.09 -5.19
N HIS A 181 -9.14 -20.91 -5.97
CA HIS A 181 -9.14 -22.36 -5.80
C HIS A 181 -8.27 -22.74 -4.59
N PRO A 182 -8.45 -23.95 -4.03
CA PRO A 182 -7.54 -24.46 -3.01
C PRO A 182 -6.07 -24.28 -3.43
N PRO A 183 -5.27 -23.54 -2.65
CA PRO A 183 -3.86 -23.34 -2.89
C PRO A 183 -3.14 -24.67 -3.16
N ARG A 184 -2.43 -24.74 -4.30
CA ARG A 184 -1.67 -25.93 -4.71
C ARG A 184 -0.19 -25.82 -4.36
N SER A 185 0.26 -24.64 -3.93
CA SER A 185 1.64 -24.34 -3.61
C SER A 185 1.72 -23.39 -2.43
N GLN A 186 2.90 -23.34 -1.78
CA GLN A 186 3.18 -22.37 -0.73
C GLN A 186 3.03 -20.92 -1.24
N LYS A 187 3.39 -20.65 -2.50
CA LYS A 187 3.18 -19.33 -3.13
C LYS A 187 1.70 -18.97 -3.20
N ASP A 188 0.83 -19.91 -3.53
CA ASP A 188 -0.62 -19.67 -3.56
C ASP A 188 -1.19 -19.49 -2.16
N ALA A 189 -0.67 -20.22 -1.16
CA ALA A 189 -1.05 -20.00 0.23
C ALA A 189 -0.57 -18.63 0.75
N GLN A 190 0.61 -18.16 0.34
CA GLN A 190 1.09 -16.80 0.64
C GLN A 190 0.22 -15.72 0.01
N ARG A 191 -0.28 -15.96 -1.22
CA ARG A 191 -1.24 -15.05 -1.85
C ARG A 191 -2.56 -14.99 -1.07
N LEU A 192 -3.07 -16.13 -0.61
CA LEU A 192 -4.27 -16.19 0.23
C LEU A 192 -4.08 -15.41 1.53
N THR A 193 -3.00 -15.67 2.28
CA THR A 193 -2.74 -14.98 3.54
C THR A 193 -2.48 -13.48 3.34
N GLY A 194 -1.82 -13.09 2.25
CA GLY A 194 -1.67 -11.68 1.87
C GLY A 194 -3.00 -10.99 1.56
N CYS A 195 -3.90 -11.66 0.84
CA CYS A 195 -5.26 -11.16 0.59
C CYS A 195 -6.06 -11.03 1.89
N MET A 196 -5.97 -12.01 2.79
CA MET A 196 -6.62 -11.98 4.11
C MET A 196 -6.08 -10.85 4.98
N ALA A 197 -4.76 -10.63 5.00
CA ALA A 197 -4.14 -9.54 5.74
C ALA A 197 -4.62 -8.17 5.26
N ALA A 198 -4.87 -8.00 3.96
CA ALA A 198 -5.45 -6.78 3.40
C ALA A 198 -6.92 -6.56 3.78
N LEU A 199 -7.63 -7.60 4.20
CA LEU A 199 -9.02 -7.55 4.68
C LEU A 199 -9.12 -7.73 6.21
N SER A 200 -7.99 -7.66 6.92
CA SER A 200 -7.90 -7.99 8.35
C SER A 200 -8.91 -7.25 9.22
N ARG A 201 -9.20 -5.99 8.88
CA ARG A 201 -10.20 -5.16 9.56
C ARG A 201 -11.63 -5.73 9.47
N PHE A 202 -11.96 -6.41 8.39
CA PHE A 202 -13.31 -6.93 8.14
C PHE A 202 -13.47 -8.39 8.59
N ILE A 203 -12.36 -9.10 8.85
CA ILE A 203 -12.37 -10.51 9.26
C ILE A 203 -12.22 -10.59 10.77
N SER A 204 -13.33 -10.83 11.47
CA SER A 204 -13.34 -11.10 12.91
C SER A 204 -12.45 -12.30 13.24
N ARG A 205 -11.64 -12.19 14.30
CA ARG A 205 -10.72 -13.25 14.76
C ARG A 205 -9.81 -13.76 13.63
N LEU A 206 -9.27 -12.85 12.80
CA LEU A 206 -8.36 -13.18 11.70
C LEU A 206 -7.25 -14.16 12.09
N ARG A 207 -6.67 -14.00 13.28
CA ARG A 207 -5.60 -14.90 13.76
C ARG A 207 -6.09 -16.35 13.75
N GLU A 208 -7.27 -16.61 14.29
CA GLU A 208 -7.82 -17.96 14.42
C GLU A 208 -8.32 -18.50 13.07
N CYS A 209 -9.01 -17.65 12.30
CA CYS A 209 -9.42 -17.99 10.93
C CYS A 209 -8.22 -18.28 10.01
N GLY A 210 -7.10 -17.58 10.22
CA GLY A 210 -5.89 -17.72 9.43
C GLY A 210 -4.94 -18.82 9.90
N MET A 211 -5.09 -19.36 11.11
CA MET A 211 -4.18 -20.36 11.70
C MET A 211 -3.94 -21.56 10.77
N PRO A 212 -4.97 -22.17 10.17
CA PRO A 212 -4.78 -23.29 9.23
C PRO A 212 -3.86 -22.92 8.07
N PHE A 213 -3.99 -21.71 7.52
CA PHE A 213 -3.13 -21.23 6.44
C PHE A 213 -1.71 -20.91 6.90
N TYR A 214 -1.55 -20.30 8.09
CA TYR A 214 -0.22 -20.01 8.63
C TYR A 214 0.56 -21.30 8.95
N MET A 215 -0.11 -22.36 9.38
CA MET A 215 0.52 -23.67 9.60
C MET A 215 1.03 -24.29 8.30
N LEU A 216 0.30 -24.13 7.19
CA LEU A 216 0.74 -24.55 5.85
C LEU A 216 1.99 -23.81 5.39
N LEU A 217 2.13 -22.52 5.75
CA LEU A 217 3.29 -21.71 5.39
C LEU A 217 4.57 -22.09 6.15
N LYS A 218 4.45 -22.68 7.34
CA LYS A 218 5.60 -23.13 8.16
C LYS A 218 6.22 -24.45 7.67
N LYS A 219 5.48 -25.27 6.93
CA LYS A 219 5.93 -26.59 6.44
C LYS A 219 6.50 -26.48 5.02
N VAL A 220 7.71 -25.93 4.90
CA VAL A 220 8.34 -25.60 3.61
C VAL A 220 8.56 -26.83 2.72
N ASP A 221 8.91 -27.98 3.31
CA ASP A 221 9.32 -29.17 2.52
C ASP A 221 8.17 -30.13 2.16
N ARG A 222 6.96 -29.92 2.70
CA ARG A 222 5.79 -30.79 2.48
C ARG A 222 4.49 -29.99 2.47
N PHE A 223 4.34 -29.10 1.50
CA PHE A 223 3.07 -28.41 1.30
C PHE A 223 1.97 -29.42 0.94
N GLN A 224 1.01 -29.62 1.84
CA GLN A 224 -0.17 -30.44 1.62
C GLN A 224 -1.39 -29.67 2.09
N TRP A 225 -2.33 -29.43 1.19
CA TRP A 225 -3.61 -28.82 1.52
C TRP A 225 -4.42 -29.79 2.38
N THR A 226 -4.80 -29.37 3.59
CA THR A 226 -5.51 -30.23 4.56
C THR A 226 -7.02 -29.96 4.55
N ALA A 227 -7.79 -30.89 5.12
CA ALA A 227 -9.23 -30.73 5.27
C ALA A 227 -9.57 -29.50 6.13
N GLU A 228 -8.80 -29.27 7.21
CA GLU A 228 -8.98 -28.11 8.09
C GLU A 228 -8.73 -26.78 7.35
N ALA A 229 -7.76 -26.75 6.43
CA ALA A 229 -7.50 -25.58 5.59
C ALA A 229 -8.64 -25.36 4.57
N GLN A 230 -9.21 -26.44 4.04
CA GLN A 230 -10.37 -26.36 3.15
C GLN A 230 -11.59 -25.80 3.86
N GLU A 231 -11.92 -26.35 5.05
CA GLU A 231 -13.01 -25.85 5.88
C GLU A 231 -12.83 -24.38 6.26
N ALA A 232 -11.61 -23.98 6.62
CA ALA A 232 -11.29 -22.59 6.92
C ALA A 232 -11.48 -21.67 5.69
N LEU A 233 -11.12 -22.12 4.50
CA LEU A 233 -11.30 -21.35 3.27
C LEU A 233 -12.78 -21.20 2.92
N ASP A 234 -13.57 -22.26 3.06
CA ASP A 234 -15.00 -22.22 2.78
C ASP A 234 -15.75 -21.39 3.82
N ALA A 235 -15.37 -21.48 5.10
CA ALA A 235 -15.88 -20.62 6.16
C ALA A 235 -15.55 -19.15 5.89
N LEU A 236 -14.32 -18.84 5.46
CA LEU A 236 -13.91 -17.49 5.08
C LEU A 236 -14.74 -16.97 3.89
N LYS A 237 -14.92 -17.78 2.85
CA LYS A 237 -15.74 -17.40 1.69
C LYS A 237 -17.18 -17.13 2.09
N LYS A 238 -17.77 -17.99 2.91
CA LYS A 238 -19.14 -17.85 3.43
C LYS A 238 -19.28 -16.59 4.29
N PHE A 239 -18.29 -16.32 5.13
CA PHE A 239 -18.23 -15.09 5.93
C PHE A 239 -18.21 -13.87 5.01
N LEU A 240 -17.34 -13.83 3.99
CA LEU A 240 -17.21 -12.74 3.02
C LEU A 240 -18.41 -12.56 2.06
N THR A 241 -19.40 -13.47 2.08
CA THR A 241 -20.64 -13.36 1.29
C THR A 241 -21.86 -12.90 2.11
N SER A 242 -21.76 -12.82 3.44
CA SER A 242 -22.88 -12.42 4.30
C SER A 242 -22.94 -10.88 4.49
N PRO A 243 -24.11 -10.21 4.35
CA PRO A 243 -24.20 -8.75 4.48
C PRO A 243 -24.35 -8.22 5.93
N PRO A 244 -23.93 -6.98 6.25
CA PRO A 244 -23.02 -6.12 5.49
C PRO A 244 -21.64 -6.00 6.16
N HIS A 245 -20.59 -6.10 5.34
CA HIS A 245 -19.20 -5.77 5.67
C HIS A 245 -18.98 -4.26 5.81
N THR A 246 -19.87 -3.61 6.56
CA THR A 246 -19.85 -2.19 6.91
C THR A 246 -19.60 -2.10 8.40
N GLN A 247 -18.49 -1.49 8.77
CA GLN A 247 -18.38 -0.88 10.09
C GLN A 247 -18.83 0.57 9.94
N VAL A 248 -19.78 0.96 10.79
CA VAL A 248 -20.10 2.37 11.02
C VAL A 248 -18.91 2.96 11.77
N SER A 249 -18.38 4.07 11.28
CA SER A 249 -17.34 4.86 11.94
C SER A 249 -17.80 5.41 13.29
#